data_AF-A0A9C9G8R9-F1
#
_entry.id   AF-A0A9C9G8R9-F1
#
_cell.length_a   1.000
_cell.length_b   1.000
_cell.length_c   1.000
_cell.angle_alpha   90.00
_cell.angle_beta   90.00
_cell.angle_gamma   90.00
#
_symmetry.space_group_name_H-M   'P 1'
#
loop_
_entity.id
_entity.type
_entity.pdbx_description
1 polymer ?
#
loop_
_entity_poly.entity_id
_entity_poly.type
_entity_poly.pdbx_seq_one_letter_code
_entity_poly.pdbx_strand_id
1 'polypeptide(L)' 'MIPRIAISTGEPAGIGPDLCAALFDNNFAAELVLVGDPLLLEQRATVTGPQPALPEYQRDNSTHAGG' A
#
# COMPACT_ATOMS: atom_id res chain seq x y z
N MET A 1 10.90 12.39 -10.11
CA MET A 1 9.54 12.45 -9.55
C MET A 1 8.93 11.07 -9.73
N ILE A 2 8.56 10.37 -8.65
CA ILE A 2 7.87 9.08 -8.75
C ILE A 2 6.37 9.32 -8.97
N PRO A 3 5.72 8.63 -9.93
CA PRO A 3 4.28 8.75 -10.11
C PRO A 3 3.54 8.11 -8.93
N ARG A 4 2.38 8.67 -8.57
CA ARG A 4 1.53 8.15 -7.48
C ARG A 4 0.27 7.55 -8.06
N ILE A 5 -0.05 6.32 -7.65
CA ILE A 5 -1.21 5.57 -8.13
C ILE A 5 -2.09 5.23 -6.93
N ALA A 6 -3.30 5.77 -6.91
CA ALA A 6 -4.31 5.37 -5.93
C ALA A 6 -4.98 4.07 -6.38
N ILE A 7 -5.00 3.06 -5.51
CA ILE A 7 -5.64 1.77 -5.73
C ILE A 7 -6.77 1.63 -4.70
N SER A 8 -8.02 1.59 -5.15
CA SER A 8 -9.13 1.24 -4.27
C SER A 8 -9.12 -0.27 -4.02
N THR A 9 -9.17 -0.65 -2.74
CA THR A 9 -9.17 -2.06 -2.32
C THR A 9 -10.47 -2.80 -2.66
N GLY A 10 -11.50 -2.07 -3.09
CA GLY A 10 -12.80 -2.62 -3.48
C GLY A 10 -13.66 -2.98 -2.28
N GLU A 11 -14.42 -4.07 -2.39
CA GLU A 11 -15.25 -4.55 -1.29
C GLU A 11 -14.41 -5.30 -0.22
N PRO A 12 -14.67 -5.04 1.08
CA PRO A 12 -13.89 -5.61 2.17
C PRO A 12 -14.01 -7.13 2.31
N ALA A 13 -15.12 -7.71 1.84
CA ALA A 13 -15.34 -9.16 1.81
C ALA A 13 -14.76 -9.84 0.56
N GLY A 14 -14.34 -9.06 -0.43
CA GLY A 14 -13.73 -9.55 -1.65
C GLY A 14 -12.26 -9.90 -1.48
N ILE A 15 -11.64 -10.29 -2.60
CA ILE A 15 -10.21 -10.64 -2.65
C ILE A 15 -9.30 -9.40 -2.78
N GLY A 16 -9.86 -8.22 -3.07
CA GLY A 16 -9.09 -6.99 -3.33
C GLY A 16 -8.09 -6.63 -2.21
N PRO A 17 -8.47 -6.66 -0.92
CA PRO A 17 -7.54 -6.43 0.18
C PRO A 17 -6.38 -7.44 0.25
N ASP A 18 -6.63 -8.70 -0.09
CA ASP A 18 -5.61 -9.76 -0.11
C ASP A 18 -4.61 -9.58 -1.27
N LEU A 19 -5.12 -9.22 -2.46
CA LEU A 19 -4.28 -8.86 -3.59
C LEU A 19 -3.43 -7.62 -3.26
N CYS A 20 -4.01 -6.61 -2.62
CA CYS A 20 -3.29 -5.41 -2.22
C CYS A 20 -2.19 -5.73 -1.19
N ALA A 21 -2.44 -6.66 -0.27
CA ALA A 21 -1.44 -7.16 0.66
C ALA A 21 -0.28 -7.89 -0.04
N ALA A 22 -0.55 -8.64 -1.11
CA ALA A 22 0.51 -9.30 -1.88
C ALA A 22 1.41 -8.33 -2.66
N LEU A 23 0.98 -7.08 -2.88
CA LEU A 23 1.79 -6.07 -3.58
C LEU A 23 3.00 -5.60 -2.75
N PHE A 24 3.02 -5.78 -1.41
CA PHE A 24 4.07 -5.25 -0.55
C PHE A 24 5.47 -5.79 -0.83
N ASP A 25 5.59 -7.01 -1.35
CA ASP A 25 6.88 -7.64 -1.64
C ASP A 25 7.50 -7.14 -2.98
N ASN A 26 6.79 -6.27 -3.71
CA ASN A 26 7.17 -5.86 -5.05
C ASN A 26 7.69 -4.42 -5.11
N ASN A 27 8.79 -4.22 -5.85
CA ASN A 27 9.34 -2.90 -6.13
C ASN A 27 8.72 -2.29 -7.39
N PHE A 28 7.79 -1.35 -7.23
CA PHE A 28 7.15 -0.66 -8.35
C PHE A 28 7.89 0.62 -8.75
N ALA A 29 7.80 1.00 -10.02
CA ALA A 29 8.27 2.31 -10.52
C ALA A 29 7.31 3.47 -10.15
N ALA A 30 6.45 3.26 -9.15
CA ALA A 30 5.41 4.17 -8.68
C ALA A 30 5.18 3.99 -7.18
N GLU A 31 4.71 5.05 -6.53
CA GLU A 31 4.19 5.00 -5.16
C GLU A 31 2.74 4.51 -5.21
N LEU A 32 2.48 3.31 -4.70
CA LEU A 32 1.13 2.76 -4.63
C LEU A 32 0.45 3.21 -3.33
N VAL A 33 -0.67 3.90 -3.46
CA VAL A 33 -1.48 4.37 -2.33
C VAL A 33 -2.75 3.53 -2.27
N LEU A 34 -2.80 2.62 -1.30
CA LEU A 34 -3.99 1.80 -1.08
C LEU A 34 -5.08 2.63 -0.38
N VAL A 35 -6.26 2.67 -0.98
CA VAL A 35 -7.44 3.36 -0.45
C VAL A 35 -8.43 2.30 0.01
N GLY A 36 -8.56 2.18 1.33
CA GLY A 36 -9.36 1.14 1.97
C GLY A 36 -9.31 1.25 3.49
N ASP A 37 -9.88 0.26 4.16
CA ASP A 37 -9.79 0.14 5.61
C ASP A 37 -8.38 -0.37 6.01
N PRO A 38 -7.59 0.41 6.76
CA PRO A 38 -6.21 0.05 7.09
C PRO A 38 -6.15 -1.19 7.98
N LEU A 39 -7.09 -1.35 8.92
CA LEU A 39 -7.13 -2.50 9.82
C LEU A 39 -7.41 -3.78 9.03
N LEU A 40 -8.31 -3.73 8.05
CA LEU A 40 -8.56 -4.86 7.16
C LEU A 40 -7.32 -5.22 6.34
N LEU A 41 -6.58 -4.25 5.83
CA LEU A 41 -5.34 -4.49 5.08
C LEU A 41 -4.27 -5.14 5.96
N GLU A 42 -4.06 -4.65 7.18
CA GLU A 42 -3.14 -5.23 8.17
C GLU A 42 -3.53 -6.66 8.56
N GLN A 43 -4.83 -6.90 8.78
CA GLN A 43 -5.37 -8.22 9.11
C GLN A 43 -5.14 -9.22 7.97
N ARG A 44 -5.34 -8.81 6.72
CA ARG A 44 -5.18 -9.68 5.55
C ARG A 44 -3.71 -9.94 5.26
N ALA A 45 -2.87 -8.94 5.36
CA ALA A 45 -1.44 -9.08 5.16
C ALA A 45 -0.77 -9.98 6.22
N THR A 46 -1.35 -10.11 7.43
CA THR A 46 -0.90 -11.08 8.45
C THR A 46 -1.01 -12.54 7.97
N VAL A 47 -1.96 -12.82 7.07
CA VAL A 47 -2.17 -14.17 6.52
C VAL A 47 -1.14 -14.49 5.42
N THR A 48 -0.58 -13.47 4.78
CA THR A 48 0.21 -13.60 3.53
C THR A 48 1.73 -13.58 3.74
N GLY A 49 2.27 -13.12 4.89
CA GLY A 49 3.72 -13.17 5.18
C GLY A 49 4.25 -12.11 6.15
N PRO A 50 5.59 -12.00 6.33
CA PRO A 50 6.21 -10.98 7.18
C PRO A 50 5.97 -9.58 6.61
N GLN A 51 5.39 -8.69 7.42
CA GLN A 51 4.88 -7.41 6.96
C GLN A 51 5.85 -6.24 7.19
N PRO A 52 6.06 -5.36 6.20
CA PRO A 52 6.52 -4.00 6.47
C PRO A 52 5.40 -3.20 7.18
N ALA A 53 5.78 -2.25 8.03
CA ALA A 53 4.81 -1.31 8.60
C ALA A 53 4.06 -0.58 7.47
N LEU A 54 2.75 -0.37 7.65
CA LEU A 54 1.92 0.42 6.74
C LEU A 54 1.94 1.88 7.17
N PRO A 55 2.85 2.74 6.64
CA PRO A 55 2.79 4.15 6.95
C PRO A 55 1.51 4.73 6.37
N GLU A 56 0.87 5.61 7.13
CA GLU A 56 -0.20 6.44 6.58
C GLU A 56 0.32 7.26 5.40
N TYR A 57 -0.50 7.39 4.35
CA TYR A 57 -0.13 8.17 3.18
C TYR A 57 0.08 9.64 3.57
N GLN A 58 1.31 10.13 3.36
CA GLN A 58 1.65 11.55 3.50
C GLN A 58 1.87 12.16 2.11
N ARG A 59 1.01 13.12 1.75
CA ARG A 59 1.14 13.86 0.48
C ARG A 59 2.49 14.56 0.34
N ASP A 60 3.07 14.98 1.47
CA ASP A 60 4.34 15.73 1.56
C ASP A 60 5.49 14.84 2.07
N ASN A 61 5.73 13.68 1.43
CA ASN A 61 7.02 13.01 1.59
C ASN A 61 8.02 13.66 0.60
N SER A 62 8.33 14.93 0.84
CA SER A 62 9.25 15.73 0.04
C SER A 62 10.70 15.37 0.35
N THR A 63 11.13 14.13 0.11
CA THR A 63 12.57 13.84 0.05
C THR A 63 13.11 14.42 -1.26
N HIS A 64 13.37 15.73 -1.26
CA HIS A 64 14.31 16.36 -2.17
C HIS A 64 15.71 15.80 -1.86
N ALA A 65 16.05 14.65 -2.44
CA ALA A 65 17.44 14.26 -2.58
C ALA A 65 17.99 14.96 -3.84
N GLY A 66 18.71 16.05 -3.61
CA GLY A 66 19.38 16.85 -4.63
C GLY A 66 20.20 17.94 -3.96
N GLY A 67 21.31 17.53 -3.33
CA GLY A 67 22.46 18.41 -3.08
C GLY A 67 23.33 18.52 -4.32
#